data_AF-A0A7W9ZNY2-F1
#
_entry.id   AF-A0A7W9ZNY2-F1
#
_cell.length_a   1.000
_cell.length_b   1.000
_cell.length_c   1.000
_cell.angle_alpha   90.00
_cell.angle_beta   90.00
_cell.angle_gamma   90.00
#
_symmetry.space_group_name_H-M   'P 1'
#
loop_
_entity.id
_entity.type
_entity.pdbx_description
1 polymer ?
#
loop_
_entity_poly.entity_id
_entity_poly.type
_entity_poly.pdbx_seq_one_letter_code
_entity_poly.pdbx_strand_id
1 'polypeptide(L)'
;MKILKEIKDNEYYKLDGYKSFDAFIKKYKLAKSQTYEYLKIASVIENGAIEELFLLENGIKETIIFLRNSNSDTVKKLKQNPVKPLRLELKSKESYDFYKSNAKFTGFLLDELFESQKDLINKFLKRYK
;
A
#
# COMPACT_ATOMS: atom_id res chain seq x y z
N MET A 1 16.90 16.90 -11.26
CA MET A 1 16.01 16.16 -10.34
C MET A 1 16.23 16.59 -8.89
N LYS A 2 17.46 16.58 -8.38
CA LYS A 2 17.81 17.03 -7.01
C LYS A 2 17.25 18.43 -6.66
N ILE A 3 17.52 19.43 -7.50
CA ILE A 3 16.99 20.80 -7.34
C ILE A 3 15.45 20.83 -7.27
N LEU A 4 14.78 20.06 -8.12
CA LEU A 4 13.31 20.01 -8.16
C LEU A 4 12.74 19.41 -6.86
N LYS A 5 13.45 18.44 -6.29
CA LYS A 5 13.11 17.85 -5.00
C LYS A 5 13.35 18.82 -3.85
N GLU A 6 14.49 19.49 -3.83
CA GLU A 6 14.82 20.51 -2.84
C GLU A 6 13.79 21.64 -2.81
N ILE A 7 13.40 22.16 -4.00
CA ILE A 7 12.33 23.17 -4.12
C ILE A 7 11.01 22.66 -3.54
N LYS A 8 10.68 21.39 -3.75
CA LYS A 8 9.42 20.80 -3.26
C LYS A 8 9.45 20.58 -1.75
N ASP A 9 10.55 20.06 -1.23
CA ASP A 9 10.66 19.63 0.16
C ASP A 9 10.86 20.82 1.12
N ASN A 10 11.60 21.84 0.68
CA ASN A 10 11.75 23.11 1.42
C ASN A 10 10.68 24.15 1.05
N GLU A 11 9.74 23.78 0.18
CA GLU A 11 8.64 24.64 -0.29
C GLU A 11 9.08 25.99 -0.88
N TYR A 12 10.27 26.06 -1.50
CA TYR A 12 10.83 27.30 -2.05
C TYR A 12 9.96 27.95 -3.12
N TYR A 13 9.07 27.19 -3.77
CA TYR A 13 8.06 27.76 -4.67
C TYR A 13 7.15 28.79 -4.00
N LYS A 14 7.02 28.78 -2.67
CA LYS A 14 6.25 29.80 -1.94
C LYS A 14 6.96 31.16 -1.92
N LEU A 15 8.29 31.19 -2.02
CA LEU A 15 9.07 32.43 -2.06
C LEU A 15 8.77 33.23 -3.33
N ASP A 16 8.49 32.53 -4.44
CA ASP A 16 8.03 33.12 -5.70
C ASP A 16 6.50 33.37 -5.73
N GLY A 17 5.81 33.19 -4.61
CA GLY A 17 4.37 33.44 -4.49
C GLY A 17 3.46 32.34 -5.05
N TYR A 18 3.97 31.15 -5.38
CA TYR A 18 3.12 30.04 -5.83
C TYR A 18 2.37 29.41 -4.65
N LYS A 19 1.05 29.26 -4.81
CA LYS A 19 0.18 28.62 -3.81
C LYS A 19 0.42 27.12 -3.65
N SER A 20 0.99 26.46 -4.65
CA SER A 20 1.28 25.03 -4.63
C SER A 20 2.45 24.70 -5.56
N PHE A 21 3.11 23.57 -5.28
CA PHE A 21 4.14 23.04 -6.17
C PHE A 21 3.59 22.74 -7.58
N ASP A 22 2.32 22.31 -7.70
CA ASP A 22 1.66 22.08 -8.99
C ASP A 22 1.54 23.38 -9.82
N ALA A 23 1.26 24.52 -9.17
CA ALA A 23 1.22 25.82 -9.83
C ALA A 23 2.61 26.27 -10.29
N PHE A 24 3.64 26.02 -9.46
CA PHE A 24 5.04 26.26 -9.82
C PHE A 24 5.45 25.46 -11.05
N ILE A 25 5.30 24.14 -11.05
CA ILE A 25 5.75 23.29 -12.17
C ILE A 25 4.98 23.61 -13.48
N LYS A 26 3.71 24.01 -13.38
CA LYS A 26 2.92 24.47 -14.53
C LYS A 26 3.50 25.73 -15.18
N LYS A 27 3.98 26.69 -14.38
CA LYS A 27 4.63 27.90 -14.91
C LYS A 27 5.84 27.56 -15.76
N TYR A 28 6.63 26.59 -15.32
CA TYR A 28 7.83 26.12 -16.02
C TYR A 28 7.55 25.07 -17.10
N LYS A 29 6.28 24.86 -17.46
CA LYS A 29 5.85 23.89 -18.49
C LYS A 29 6.33 22.46 -18.23
N LEU A 30 6.50 22.10 -16.97
CA LEU A 30 6.87 20.74 -16.59
C LEU A 30 5.63 19.86 -16.51
N ALA A 31 5.66 18.72 -17.20
CA ALA A 31 4.60 17.74 -17.14
C ALA A 31 4.51 17.16 -15.71
N LYS A 32 3.31 17.17 -15.13
CA LYS A 32 3.08 16.71 -13.76
C LYS A 32 3.55 15.27 -13.55
N SER A 33 3.16 14.34 -14.42
CA SER A 33 3.55 12.93 -14.33
C SER A 33 5.07 12.75 -14.26
N GLN A 34 5.80 13.33 -15.22
CA GLN A 34 7.27 13.26 -15.27
C GLN A 34 7.93 13.92 -14.06
N THR A 35 7.41 15.08 -13.63
CA THR A 35 7.90 15.79 -12.44
C THR A 35 7.86 14.90 -11.20
N TYR A 36 6.74 14.22 -10.97
CA TYR A 36 6.61 13.33 -9.81
C TYR A 36 7.44 12.05 -9.93
N GLU A 37 7.69 11.54 -11.15
CA GLU A 37 8.65 10.45 -11.37
C GLU A 37 10.08 10.89 -11.02
N TYR A 38 10.47 12.10 -11.39
CA TYR A 38 11.78 12.68 -11.08
C TYR A 38 11.98 12.86 -9.59
N LEU A 39 10.95 13.32 -8.88
CA LEU A 39 10.96 13.41 -7.43
C LEU A 39 11.12 12.03 -6.77
N LYS A 40 10.45 11.00 -7.31
CA LYS A 40 10.56 9.64 -6.80
C LYS A 40 11.99 9.09 -6.97
N ILE A 41 12.60 9.28 -8.14
CA ILE A 41 13.98 8.86 -8.40
C ILE A 41 14.94 9.58 -7.45
N ALA A 42 14.81 10.91 -7.30
CA ALA A 42 15.66 11.68 -6.38
C ALA A 42 15.56 11.16 -4.93
N SER A 43 14.35 10.82 -4.46
CA SER A 43 14.16 10.22 -3.14
C SER A 43 14.81 8.85 -2.96
N VAL A 44 14.77 7.99 -3.99
CA VAL A 44 15.38 6.66 -3.88
C VAL A 44 16.90 6.77 -3.85
N ILE A 45 17.47 7.70 -4.63
CA ILE A 45 18.91 7.99 -4.63
C ILE A 45 19.37 8.55 -3.28
N GLU A 46 18.65 9.53 -2.72
CA GLU A 46 18.98 10.09 -1.40
C GLU A 46 18.88 9.05 -0.27
N ASN A 47 17.94 8.10 -0.39
CA ASN A 47 17.80 7.00 0.58
C ASN A 47 18.84 5.89 0.36
N GLY A 48 19.74 6.01 -0.62
CA GLY A 48 20.78 5.02 -0.91
C GLY A 48 20.27 3.72 -1.53
N ALA A 49 19.01 3.67 -1.97
CA ALA A 49 18.42 2.45 -2.54
C ALA A 49 18.78 2.26 -4.03
N ILE A 50 19.25 3.31 -4.71
CA ILE A 50 19.83 3.26 -6.05
C ILE A 50 21.01 4.24 -6.09
N GLU A 51 22.12 3.84 -6.71
CA GLU A 51 23.26 4.72 -6.96
C GLU A 51 22.99 5.67 -8.14
N GLU A 52 23.56 6.87 -8.10
CA GLU A 52 23.43 7.84 -9.20
C GLU A 52 24.03 7.30 -10.52
N LEU A 53 25.07 6.47 -10.43
CA LEU A 53 25.66 5.78 -11.58
C LEU A 53 24.65 4.87 -12.29
N PHE A 54 23.83 4.14 -11.54
CA PHE A 54 22.79 3.28 -12.10
C PHE A 54 21.78 4.07 -12.95
N LEU A 55 21.40 5.28 -12.50
CA LEU A 55 20.53 6.17 -13.28
C LEU A 55 21.20 6.64 -14.57
N LEU A 56 22.50 6.93 -14.54
CA LEU A 56 23.27 7.36 -15.72
C LEU A 56 23.40 6.25 -16.75
N GLU A 57 23.63 5.02 -16.31
CA GLU A 57 23.83 3.85 -17.18
C GLU A 57 22.52 3.35 -17.80
N ASN A 58 21.43 3.31 -17.01
CA ASN A 58 20.17 2.69 -17.43
C ASN A 58 19.14 3.72 -17.93
N GLY A 59 19.35 5.00 -17.60
CA GLY A 59 18.44 6.08 -17.95
C GLY A 59 17.15 6.08 -17.11
N ILE A 60 16.38 7.16 -17.27
CA ILE A 60 15.21 7.46 -16.43
C ILE A 60 14.12 6.38 -16.59
N LYS A 61 13.82 5.96 -17.82
CA LYS A 61 12.72 5.04 -18.11
C LYS A 61 12.95 3.67 -17.45
N GLU A 62 14.13 3.09 -17.64
CA GLU A 62 14.47 1.79 -17.04
C GLU A 62 14.57 1.90 -15.52
N THR A 63 15.08 3.02 -15.00
CA THR A 63 15.07 3.27 -13.54
C THR A 63 13.65 3.28 -12.98
N ILE A 64 12.67 3.89 -13.67
CA ILE A 64 11.26 3.88 -13.24
C ILE A 64 10.66 2.48 -13.29
N ILE A 65 10.97 1.69 -14.33
CA ILE A 65 10.51 0.30 -14.46
C ILE A 65 11.09 -0.55 -13.33
N PHE A 66 12.40 -0.45 -13.11
CA PHE A 66 13.12 -1.10 -12.01
C PHE A 66 12.50 -0.73 -10.66
N LEU A 67 12.27 0.56 -10.40
CA LEU A 67 11.61 1.05 -9.19
C LEU A 67 10.19 0.52 -9.02
N ARG A 68 9.42 0.37 -10.10
CA ARG A 68 8.06 -0.15 -10.05
C ARG A 68 8.05 -1.64 -9.71
N ASN A 69 9.02 -2.39 -10.23
CA ASN A 69 9.16 -3.81 -10.01
C ASN A 69 9.75 -4.13 -8.63
N SER A 70 10.75 -3.39 -8.15
CA SER A 70 11.32 -3.55 -6.80
C SER A 70 10.33 -3.17 -5.69
N ASN A 71 9.49 -2.15 -5.91
CA ASN A 71 8.35 -1.84 -5.02
C ASN A 71 7.21 -2.87 -5.14
N SER A 72 7.19 -3.73 -6.16
CA SER A 72 6.14 -4.73 -6.33
C SER A 72 6.33 -5.95 -5.42
N ASP A 73 7.56 -6.26 -5.01
CA ASP A 73 7.84 -7.34 -4.06
C ASP A 73 7.54 -6.94 -2.60
N THR A 74 7.67 -5.67 -2.24
CA THR A 74 7.33 -5.15 -0.90
C THR A 74 5.86 -4.77 -0.76
N VAL A 75 5.21 -4.21 -1.80
CA VAL A 75 3.80 -3.79 -1.72
C VAL A 75 2.81 -4.95 -1.92
N LYS A 76 3.18 -6.01 -2.67
CA LYS A 76 2.32 -7.21 -2.77
C LYS A 76 2.37 -8.10 -1.51
N LYS A 77 3.46 -8.09 -0.74
CA LYS A 77 3.59 -8.90 0.48
C LYS A 77 2.96 -8.29 1.74
N LEU A 78 2.78 -6.97 1.82
CA LEU A 78 2.32 -6.30 3.05
C LEU A 78 0.79 -6.13 3.18
N LYS A 79 0.00 -6.38 2.13
CA LYS A 79 -1.47 -6.24 2.15
C LYS A 79 -2.24 -7.52 1.85
N GLN A 80 -1.56 -8.66 1.76
CA GLN A 80 -2.25 -9.93 1.83
C GLN A 80 -2.14 -10.37 3.28
N ASN A 81 -3.26 -10.33 4.01
CA ASN A 81 -3.38 -11.14 5.20
C ASN A 81 -2.87 -12.54 4.81
N PRO A 82 -1.89 -13.13 5.53
CA PRO A 82 -1.35 -14.44 5.18
C PRO A 82 -2.47 -15.50 5.16
N VAL A 83 -3.56 -15.23 5.88
CA VAL A 83 -4.80 -15.98 5.89
C VAL A 83 -5.81 -15.32 4.95
N LYS A 84 -6.29 -16.07 3.95
CA LYS A 84 -7.40 -15.63 3.10
C LYS A 84 -8.64 -15.36 3.96
N PRO A 85 -9.40 -14.27 3.72
CA PRO A 85 -10.59 -13.98 4.50
C PRO A 85 -11.60 -15.12 4.35
N LEU A 86 -12.04 -15.67 5.50
CA LEU A 86 -13.06 -16.70 5.56
C LEU A 86 -14.40 -16.11 5.09
N ARG A 87 -15.03 -16.76 4.10
CA ARG A 87 -16.39 -16.42 3.66
C ARG A 87 -17.38 -17.38 4.30
N LEU A 88 -18.32 -16.86 5.07
CA LEU A 88 -19.37 -17.63 5.74
C LEU A 88 -20.70 -17.38 5.05
N GLU A 89 -21.35 -18.45 4.59
CA GLU A 89 -22.73 -18.41 4.08
C GLU A 89 -23.67 -18.75 5.24
N LEU A 90 -24.36 -17.73 5.74
CA LEU A 90 -25.29 -17.85 6.86
C LEU A 90 -26.73 -17.92 6.32
N LYS A 91 -27.53 -18.85 6.86
CA LYS A 91 -28.88 -19.13 6.35
C LYS A 91 -29.91 -18.06 6.71
N SER A 92 -29.72 -17.33 7.81
CA SER A 92 -30.64 -16.27 8.25
C SER A 92 -29.99 -14.89 8.13
N LYS A 93 -30.78 -13.91 7.71
CA LYS A 93 -30.32 -12.51 7.60
C LYS A 93 -29.92 -11.94 8.96
N GLU A 94 -30.66 -12.27 10.01
CA GLU A 94 -30.38 -11.82 11.37
C GLU A 94 -29.02 -12.32 11.89
N SER A 95 -28.70 -13.61 11.67
CA SER A 95 -27.38 -14.13 12.05
C SER A 95 -26.27 -13.47 11.23
N TYR A 96 -26.49 -13.25 9.93
CA TYR A 96 -25.55 -12.54 9.08
C TYR A 96 -25.27 -11.12 9.58
N ASP A 97 -26.31 -10.33 9.85
CA ASP A 97 -26.18 -8.94 10.27
C ASP A 97 -25.49 -8.85 11.65
N PHE A 98 -25.78 -9.77 12.57
CA PHE A 98 -25.12 -9.85 13.87
C PHE A 98 -23.61 -10.09 13.75
N TYR A 99 -23.19 -11.16 13.06
CA TYR A 99 -21.76 -11.50 12.96
C TYR A 99 -20.99 -10.50 12.10
N LYS A 100 -21.62 -9.93 11.06
CA LYS A 100 -21.02 -8.88 10.24
C LYS A 100 -20.75 -7.61 11.05
N SER A 101 -21.71 -7.19 11.87
CA SER A 101 -21.56 -6.00 12.72
C SER A 101 -20.54 -6.21 13.84
N ASN A 102 -20.29 -7.47 14.19
CA ASN A 102 -19.38 -7.88 15.26
C ASN A 102 -18.17 -8.67 14.73
N ALA A 103 -17.55 -8.23 13.63
CA ALA A 103 -16.51 -8.99 12.94
C ALA A 103 -15.31 -9.39 13.84
N LYS A 104 -14.85 -8.50 14.74
CA LYS A 104 -13.76 -8.80 15.68
C LYS A 104 -14.14 -9.89 16.69
N PHE A 105 -15.34 -9.78 17.24
CA PHE A 105 -15.89 -10.78 18.17
C PHE A 105 -16.11 -12.12 17.47
N THR A 106 -16.55 -12.11 16.22
CA THR A 106 -16.74 -13.33 15.42
C THR A 106 -15.42 -14.07 15.22
N GLY A 107 -14.33 -13.33 14.92
CA GLY A 107 -12.99 -13.91 14.86
C GLY A 107 -12.58 -14.54 16.18
N PHE A 108 -12.67 -13.77 17.27
CA PHE A 108 -12.36 -14.26 18.62
C PHE A 108 -13.17 -15.51 19.00
N LEU A 109 -14.47 -15.53 18.73
CA LEU A 109 -15.35 -16.66 19.04
C LEU A 109 -14.92 -17.93 18.31
N LEU A 110 -14.55 -17.81 17.02
CA LEU A 110 -14.12 -18.95 16.22
C LEU A 110 -12.77 -19.51 16.69
N ASP A 111 -11.84 -18.63 17.05
CA ASP A 111 -10.53 -19.02 17.58
C ASP A 111 -10.68 -19.69 18.96
N GLU A 112 -11.44 -19.08 19.88
CA GLU A 112 -11.70 -19.61 21.22
C GLU A 112 -12.40 -20.99 21.15
N LEU A 113 -13.44 -21.14 20.31
CA LEU A 113 -14.11 -22.43 20.14
C LEU A 113 -13.14 -23.50 19.62
N PHE A 114 -12.24 -23.14 18.71
CA PHE A 114 -11.27 -24.06 18.15
C PHE A 114 -10.18 -24.46 19.15
N GLU A 115 -9.76 -23.54 20.03
CA GLU A 115 -8.74 -23.80 21.03
C GLU A 115 -9.28 -24.53 22.26
N SER A 116 -10.41 -24.06 22.83
CA SER A 116 -10.90 -24.53 24.12
C SER A 116 -12.07 -25.52 24.04
N GLN A 117 -12.79 -25.61 22.92
CA GLN A 117 -14.05 -26.39 22.80
C GLN A 117 -14.07 -27.34 21.58
N LYS A 118 -12.95 -28.01 21.29
CA LYS A 118 -12.84 -28.95 20.14
C LYS A 118 -13.87 -30.07 20.14
N ASP A 119 -14.26 -30.58 21.31
CA ASP A 119 -15.26 -31.64 21.41
C ASP A 119 -16.65 -31.17 20.92
N LEU A 120 -16.99 -29.93 21.23
CA LEU A 120 -18.23 -29.31 20.76
C LEU A 120 -18.22 -29.14 19.23
N ILE A 121 -17.09 -28.70 18.66
CA ILE A 121 -16.90 -28.61 17.21
C ILE A 121 -17.06 -30.00 16.57
N ASN A 122 -16.40 -31.02 17.12
CA ASN A 122 -16.50 -32.39 16.62
C ASN A 122 -17.93 -32.93 16.66
N LYS A 123 -18.69 -32.61 17.71
CA LYS A 123 -20.12 -32.96 17.82
C LYS A 123 -20.94 -32.31 16.71
N PHE A 124 -20.72 -31.02 16.44
CA PHE A 124 -21.43 -30.33 15.35
C PHE A 124 -21.01 -30.83 13.96
N LEU A 125 -19.72 -31.12 13.76
CA LEU A 125 -19.22 -31.73 12.51
C LEU A 125 -19.87 -33.08 12.21
N LYS A 126 -20.06 -33.93 13.23
CA LYS A 126 -20.75 -35.21 13.10
C LYS A 126 -22.25 -35.07 12.76
N ARG A 127 -22.90 -34.00 13.20
CA ARG A 127 -24.31 -33.72 12.90
C ARG A 127 -24.49 -33.09 11.51
N TYR A 128 -23.47 -32.37 11.03
CA TYR A 128 -23.47 -31.73 9.73
C TYR A 128 -23.23 -32.73 8.59
N LYS A 129 -22.32 -33.69 8.81
CA LYS A 129 -22.09 -34.83 7.90
C LYS A 129 -23.24 -35.82 7.94
#